data_AF-A0A6I9NII7-F1
#
_entry.id   AF-A0A6I9NII7-F1
#
_cell.length_a   1.000
_cell.length_b   1.000
_cell.length_c   1.000
_cell.angle_alpha   90.00
_cell.angle_beta   90.00
_cell.angle_gamma   90.00
#
_symmetry.space_group_name_H-M   'P 1'
#
loop_
_entity.id
_entity.type
_entity.pdbx_description
1 polymer ?
#
loop_
_entity_poly.entity_id
_entity_poly.type
_entity_poly.pdbx_seq_one_letter_code
_entity_poly.pdbx_strand_id
1 'polypeptide(L)'
;MVVTDSSDSDTILRVRGPLEFKCQLDSTDALLIQKVISRTFATLHSQVKSESCVLTVCDSSLIIWPNKGVYITPEEITPNTLCEDIHQWIQTDEQESAGKRSSKKKNKKSSAASVINLRLMMEATKTGPLSAPILRRTLQKSHFLSTILPMDCVVRTTCSDTIKDAFERLLEALTHQLCEMEKVTLQHMKGATLLVPEPLHFLLPEPKGLVTVVYPAGVPDSQLEKHRKELHQQFELPDDRPYFRRVNAFHFSNEHYKDGYLRNPHMALTHPTLENGKVYLVQGIYSYHHYMQDHMDDNGWGCAYRSLQTICSWFTQQGYVERAVPTHREIQQTLVDVGDKQGSFVGSRQWIGSIEVQLVLNQLLEVTSKIMFVSQGSELASKGRELANHFLTEGTPIMIGGGVLAHTILGVAWSETTGQIRYLILDPHYTGAEDLQVITDKGWCGWKGPDFWDQTAYYNLCLPQRPKVI
;
A
#
# COMPACT_ATOMS: atom_id res chain seq x y z
N MET A 1 11.45 -12.53 4.69
CA MET A 1 10.74 -12.60 5.99
C MET A 1 10.14 -13.98 6.09
N VAL A 2 10.50 -14.78 7.10
CA VAL A 2 9.85 -16.08 7.34
C VAL A 2 8.44 -15.76 7.83
N VAL A 3 7.42 -16.19 7.10
CA VAL A 3 6.03 -15.97 7.52
C VAL A 3 5.80 -16.79 8.78
N THR A 4 5.79 -16.12 9.92
CA THR A 4 5.28 -16.66 11.17
C THR A 4 3.80 -16.30 11.24
N ASP A 5 2.93 -17.31 11.23
CA ASP A 5 1.48 -17.14 11.42
C ASP A 5 1.22 -16.53 12.81
N SER A 6 1.10 -15.21 12.92
CA SER A 6 0.50 -14.56 14.10
C SER A 6 -1.00 -14.42 13.86
N SER A 7 -1.78 -15.25 14.55
CA SER A 7 -3.23 -15.40 14.41
C SER A 7 -4.06 -14.34 15.16
N ASP A 8 -3.51 -13.18 15.46
CA ASP A 8 -4.24 -12.14 16.20
C ASP A 8 -5.04 -11.26 15.23
N SER A 9 -6.35 -11.20 15.47
CA SER A 9 -7.28 -10.38 14.71
C SER A 9 -7.13 -8.91 15.10
N ASP A 10 -6.12 -8.25 14.55
CA ASP A 10 -5.92 -6.81 14.73
C ASP A 10 -7.06 -6.03 14.05
N THR A 11 -7.63 -5.07 14.78
CA THR A 11 -8.57 -4.08 14.24
C THR A 11 -7.89 -2.71 14.14
N ILE A 12 -8.14 -1.97 13.06
CA ILE A 12 -7.63 -0.63 12.83
C ILE A 12 -8.79 0.35 12.88
N LEU A 13 -8.77 1.27 13.84
CA LEU A 13 -9.64 2.43 13.84
C LEU A 13 -9.01 3.52 13.00
N ARG A 14 -9.72 4.03 11.99
CA ARG A 14 -9.22 5.08 11.09
C ARG A 14 -10.17 6.27 11.06
N VAL A 15 -9.75 7.40 11.63
CA VAL A 15 -10.53 8.65 11.63
C VAL A 15 -10.12 9.52 10.46
N ARG A 16 -11.09 9.87 9.62
CA ARG A 16 -10.91 10.85 8.53
C ARG A 16 -11.84 12.04 8.69
N GLY A 17 -11.37 13.22 8.34
CA GLY A 17 -12.28 14.36 8.18
C GLY A 17 -11.59 15.69 7.90
N PRO A 18 -12.34 16.66 7.38
CA PRO A 18 -11.80 17.97 7.07
C PRO A 18 -11.71 18.83 8.34
N LEU A 19 -10.58 19.52 8.53
CA LEU A 19 -10.49 20.67 9.43
C LEU A 19 -10.22 21.93 8.64
N GLU A 20 -11.03 22.95 8.86
CA GLU A 20 -10.94 24.19 8.11
C GLU A 20 -9.83 25.09 8.70
N PHE A 21 -8.76 25.30 7.94
CA PHE A 21 -7.68 26.20 8.30
C PHE A 21 -7.91 27.56 7.65
N LYS A 22 -8.22 28.56 8.48
CA LYS A 22 -8.44 29.95 8.06
C LYS A 22 -7.58 30.90 8.88
N CYS A 23 -6.81 31.74 8.21
CA CYS A 23 -6.09 32.82 8.90
C CYS A 23 -5.95 34.07 8.02
N GLN A 24 -5.88 35.22 8.69
CA GLN A 24 -5.62 36.51 8.07
C GLN A 24 -4.18 36.91 8.36
N LEU A 25 -3.43 37.24 7.30
CA LEU A 25 -2.06 37.71 7.35
C LEU A 25 -2.03 39.20 7.04
N ASP A 26 -1.76 40.01 8.07
CA ASP A 26 -1.68 41.47 7.97
C ASP A 26 -0.27 41.99 7.68
N SER A 27 0.73 41.11 7.68
CA SER A 27 2.13 41.41 7.45
C SER A 27 2.75 40.40 6.48
N THR A 28 3.76 40.85 5.74
CA THR A 28 4.63 40.00 4.90
C THR A 28 5.87 39.51 5.63
N ASP A 29 6.07 39.93 6.89
CA ASP A 29 7.18 39.47 7.72
C ASP A 29 7.03 37.99 8.08
N ALA A 30 8.07 37.20 7.80
CA ALA A 30 8.03 35.76 7.96
C ALA A 30 7.77 35.31 9.40
N LEU A 31 8.34 35.98 10.41
CA LEU A 31 8.15 35.63 11.82
C LEU A 31 6.72 35.93 12.28
N LEU A 32 6.15 37.05 11.83
CA LEU A 32 4.74 37.36 12.12
C LEU A 32 3.79 36.37 11.44
N ILE A 33 4.06 35.98 10.20
CA ILE A 33 3.27 34.96 9.50
C ILE A 33 3.30 33.63 10.25
N GLN A 34 4.50 33.16 10.65
CA GLN A 34 4.65 31.92 11.42
C GLN A 34 3.87 31.97 12.74
N LYS A 35 3.91 33.09 13.47
CA LYS A 35 3.13 33.27 14.70
C LYS A 35 1.62 33.17 14.47
N VAL A 36 1.11 33.77 13.38
CA VAL A 36 -0.31 33.68 13.03
C VAL A 36 -0.70 32.23 12.74
N ILE A 37 0.13 31.51 11.99
CA ILE A 37 -0.10 30.10 11.66
C ILE A 37 -0.13 29.23 12.91
N SER A 38 0.87 29.35 13.79
CA SER A 38 0.91 28.61 15.06
C SER A 38 -0.31 28.91 15.93
N ARG A 39 -0.78 30.16 15.96
CA ARG A 39 -2.02 30.52 16.67
C ARG A 39 -3.26 29.88 16.05
N THR A 40 -3.31 29.78 14.72
CA THR A 40 -4.39 29.08 14.02
C THR A 40 -4.37 27.58 14.35
N PHE A 41 -3.20 26.93 14.33
CA PHE A 41 -3.06 25.53 14.76
C PHE A 41 -3.47 25.33 16.24
N ALA A 42 -3.09 26.22 17.15
CA ALA A 42 -3.53 26.18 18.54
C ALA A 42 -5.07 26.25 18.69
N THR A 43 -5.73 27.00 17.80
CA THR A 43 -7.19 27.06 17.73
C THR A 43 -7.78 25.73 17.26
N LEU A 44 -7.20 25.11 16.23
CA LEU A 44 -7.60 23.79 15.74
C LEU A 44 -7.40 22.70 16.81
N HIS A 45 -6.29 22.73 17.54
CA HIS A 45 -6.08 21.84 18.69
C HIS A 45 -7.18 21.98 19.74
N SER A 46 -7.60 23.22 20.03
CA SER A 46 -8.68 23.48 20.98
C SER A 46 -10.04 22.99 20.47
N GLN A 47 -10.27 23.03 19.16
CA GLN A 47 -11.48 22.47 18.55
C GLN A 47 -11.54 20.94 18.72
N VAL A 48 -10.46 20.23 18.38
CA VAL A 48 -10.38 18.76 18.53
C VAL A 48 -10.49 18.31 19.98
N LYS A 49 -9.95 19.10 20.93
CA LYS A 49 -10.05 18.82 22.38
C LYS A 49 -11.37 19.27 23.01
N SER A 50 -12.25 19.94 22.26
CA SER A 50 -13.52 20.41 22.80
C SER A 50 -14.54 19.28 22.91
N GLU A 51 -15.49 19.44 23.83
CA GLU A 51 -16.66 18.57 23.94
C GLU A 51 -17.57 18.57 22.70
N SER A 52 -17.38 19.52 21.78
CA SER A 52 -18.09 19.58 20.50
C SER A 52 -17.42 18.73 19.41
N CYS A 53 -16.26 18.13 19.66
CA CYS A 53 -15.66 17.17 18.74
C CYS A 53 -16.45 15.86 18.80
N VAL A 54 -16.86 15.37 17.62
CA VAL A 54 -17.69 14.17 17.46
C VAL A 54 -17.05 13.25 16.43
N LEU A 55 -17.07 11.95 16.70
CA LEU A 55 -16.65 10.91 15.79
C LEU A 55 -17.85 10.03 15.44
N THR A 56 -18.15 9.87 14.16
CA THR A 56 -19.21 8.95 13.71
C THR A 56 -18.60 7.73 13.05
N VAL A 57 -19.07 6.53 13.40
CA VAL A 57 -18.67 5.30 12.68
C VAL A 57 -19.34 5.32 11.31
N CYS A 58 -18.58 5.11 10.23
CA CYS A 58 -19.14 5.05 8.89
C CYS A 58 -20.06 3.84 8.76
N ASP A 59 -21.12 3.99 7.96
CA ASP A 59 -22.10 2.93 7.67
C ASP A 59 -22.78 2.37 8.94
N SER A 60 -22.93 3.22 9.95
CA SER A 60 -23.53 2.90 11.24
C SER A 60 -24.27 4.12 11.81
N SER A 61 -25.18 3.88 12.76
CA SER A 61 -25.82 4.93 13.56
C SER A 61 -24.99 5.37 14.77
N LEU A 62 -23.79 4.81 14.94
CA LEU A 62 -22.94 5.09 16.09
C LEU A 62 -22.30 6.47 16.03
N ILE A 63 -22.56 7.27 17.06
CA ILE A 63 -21.98 8.60 17.28
C ILE A 63 -21.26 8.60 18.63
N ILE A 64 -20.05 9.15 18.65
CA ILE A 64 -19.14 9.09 19.80
C ILE A 64 -18.61 10.49 20.09
N TRP A 65 -18.75 10.92 21.35
CA TRP A 65 -18.16 12.14 21.89
C TRP A 65 -16.93 11.78 22.71
N PRO A 66 -15.74 11.74 22.10
CA PRO A 66 -14.55 11.21 22.76
C PRO A 66 -14.14 12.06 23.98
N ASN A 67 -14.37 13.37 23.95
CA ASN A 67 -14.03 14.28 25.06
C ASN A 67 -15.09 14.36 26.19
N LYS A 68 -16.24 13.68 26.08
CA LYS A 68 -17.27 13.60 27.14
C LYS A 68 -17.21 12.27 27.88
N GLY A 69 -16.00 11.83 28.24
CA GLY A 69 -15.79 10.49 28.82
C GLY A 69 -16.12 9.36 27.84
N VAL A 70 -15.90 9.59 26.54
CA VAL A 70 -16.27 8.67 25.44
C VAL A 70 -17.77 8.33 25.49
N TYR A 71 -18.62 9.35 25.53
CA TYR A 71 -20.07 9.15 25.47
C TYR A 71 -20.47 8.62 24.09
N ILE A 72 -21.30 7.57 24.04
CA ILE A 72 -21.69 6.85 22.82
C ILE A 72 -23.22 6.84 22.72
N THR A 73 -23.74 7.01 21.50
CA THR A 73 -25.16 6.80 21.19
C THR A 73 -25.31 5.79 20.05
N PRO A 74 -26.24 4.81 20.15
CA PRO A 74 -27.18 4.55 21.25
C PRO A 74 -26.51 4.01 22.54
N GLU A 75 -27.20 4.16 23.68
CA GLU A 75 -26.69 3.82 25.05
C GLU A 75 -26.41 2.33 25.29
N GLU A 76 -26.74 1.47 24.32
CA GLU A 76 -26.50 0.02 24.33
C GLU A 76 -25.00 -0.31 24.29
N ILE A 77 -24.17 0.61 23.77
CA ILE A 77 -22.71 0.49 23.77
C ILE A 77 -22.14 1.36 24.88
N THR A 78 -21.29 0.75 25.71
CA THR A 78 -20.61 1.45 26.80
C THR A 78 -19.14 1.66 26.47
N PRO A 79 -18.46 2.63 27.09
CA PRO A 79 -17.02 2.83 26.90
C PRO A 79 -16.17 1.58 27.24
N ASN A 80 -16.70 0.67 28.07
CA ASN A 80 -16.01 -0.56 28.50
C ASN A 80 -16.26 -1.75 27.55
N THR A 81 -17.10 -1.59 26.53
CA THR A 81 -17.30 -2.60 25.49
C THR A 81 -16.00 -2.82 24.72
N LEU A 82 -15.77 -4.03 24.22
CA LEU A 82 -14.56 -4.36 23.45
C LEU A 82 -14.63 -3.75 22.04
N CYS A 83 -13.48 -3.34 21.51
CA CYS A 83 -13.43 -2.72 20.17
C CYS A 83 -13.91 -3.66 19.06
N GLU A 84 -13.70 -4.98 19.20
CA GLU A 84 -14.12 -5.97 18.21
C GLU A 84 -15.65 -6.02 18.02
N ASP A 85 -16.41 -5.64 19.05
CA ASP A 85 -17.87 -5.65 19.01
C ASP A 85 -18.45 -4.51 18.18
N ILE A 86 -17.68 -3.45 17.88
CA ILE A 86 -18.13 -2.34 17.02
C ILE A 86 -18.56 -2.87 15.64
N HIS A 87 -17.91 -3.94 15.15
CA HIS A 87 -18.25 -4.53 13.85
C HIS A 87 -19.69 -5.01 13.73
N GLN A 88 -20.34 -5.38 14.85
CA GLN A 88 -21.72 -5.86 14.84
C GLN A 88 -22.72 -4.75 14.49
N TRP A 89 -22.30 -3.49 14.55
CA TRP A 89 -23.14 -2.30 14.38
C TRP A 89 -22.92 -1.58 13.05
N ILE A 90 -22.01 -2.09 12.22
CA ILE A 90 -21.77 -1.58 10.88
C ILE A 90 -22.70 -2.33 9.93
N GLN A 91 -23.53 -1.58 9.20
CA GLN A 91 -24.40 -2.15 8.16
C GLN A 91 -23.50 -2.65 7.03
N THR A 92 -23.56 -3.94 6.71
CA THR A 92 -22.88 -4.48 5.54
C THR A 92 -23.83 -4.47 4.34
N ASP A 93 -23.38 -3.96 3.20
CA ASP A 93 -24.13 -3.93 1.93
C ASP A 93 -24.67 -5.33 1.51
N GLU A 94 -24.12 -6.41 2.06
CA GLU A 94 -24.62 -7.77 1.84
C GLU A 94 -26.02 -8.03 2.45
N GLN A 95 -26.45 -7.26 3.46
CA GLN A 95 -27.74 -7.48 4.12
C GLN A 95 -28.95 -6.97 3.32
N GLU A 96 -28.78 -6.03 2.39
CA GLU A 96 -29.90 -5.50 1.58
C GLU A 96 -30.17 -6.34 0.32
N SER A 97 -29.25 -7.21 -0.12
CA SER A 97 -29.42 -8.00 -1.35
C SER A 97 -29.84 -9.47 -1.12
N ALA A 98 -29.76 -9.97 0.12
CA ALA A 98 -30.03 -11.36 0.43
C ALA A 98 -31.47 -11.60 0.95
N GLY A 99 -32.43 -11.58 0.03
CA GLY A 99 -33.73 -12.22 0.27
C GLY A 99 -33.54 -13.71 0.62
N LYS A 100 -33.77 -14.06 1.89
CA LYS A 100 -33.99 -15.42 2.46
C LYS A 100 -33.46 -16.59 1.62
N ARG A 101 -32.16 -16.90 1.71
CA ARG A 101 -31.66 -18.29 1.65
C ARG A 101 -30.52 -18.49 2.64
N SER A 102 -30.78 -19.29 3.67
CA SER A 102 -29.77 -19.72 4.62
C SER A 102 -28.85 -20.75 3.96
N SER A 103 -27.60 -20.36 3.73
CA SER A 103 -26.51 -21.31 3.56
C SER A 103 -25.33 -20.79 4.36
N LYS A 104 -24.93 -21.53 5.40
CA LYS A 104 -23.71 -21.30 6.18
C LYS A 104 -22.50 -21.38 5.24
N LYS A 105 -22.11 -20.25 4.64
CA LYS A 105 -20.79 -20.09 4.03
C LYS A 105 -19.80 -19.92 5.18
N LYS A 106 -18.89 -20.88 5.29
CA LYS A 106 -17.79 -20.86 6.25
C LYS A 106 -16.87 -19.71 5.83
N ASN A 107 -16.90 -18.58 6.56
CA ASN A 107 -16.00 -17.46 6.30
C ASN A 107 -14.56 -17.97 6.42
N LYS A 108 -13.86 -18.04 5.30
CA LYS A 108 -12.42 -18.24 5.26
C LYS A 108 -11.82 -16.97 5.88
N LYS A 109 -11.34 -17.05 7.12
CA LYS A 109 -10.71 -15.91 7.82
C LYS A 109 -9.62 -15.35 6.91
N SER A 110 -9.88 -14.16 6.35
CA SER A 110 -8.86 -13.31 5.75
C SER A 110 -7.87 -12.95 6.86
N SER A 111 -6.57 -13.09 6.58
CA SER A 111 -5.50 -12.64 7.47
C SER A 111 -5.32 -11.12 7.50
N ALA A 112 -6.15 -10.37 6.74
CA ALA A 112 -6.09 -8.92 6.73
C ALA A 112 -6.76 -8.32 7.97
N ALA A 113 -6.09 -7.34 8.58
CA ALA A 113 -6.65 -6.55 9.67
C ALA A 113 -7.98 -5.91 9.25
N SER A 114 -8.94 -5.93 10.17
CA SER A 114 -10.25 -5.31 9.95
C SER A 114 -10.15 -3.80 10.14
N VAL A 115 -10.80 -3.00 9.28
CA VAL A 115 -10.69 -1.53 9.32
C VAL A 115 -12.05 -0.91 9.61
N ILE A 116 -12.14 -0.14 10.69
CA ILE A 116 -13.33 0.63 11.07
C ILE A 116 -13.08 2.09 10.71
N ASN A 117 -13.83 2.60 9.74
CA ASN A 117 -13.76 4.00 9.34
C ASN A 117 -14.60 4.86 10.27
N LEU A 118 -14.00 5.95 10.74
CA LEU A 118 -14.63 6.98 11.56
C LEU A 118 -14.56 8.31 10.82
N ARG A 119 -15.56 9.17 11.00
CA ARG A 119 -15.58 10.52 10.45
C ARG A 119 -15.45 11.54 11.56
N LEU A 120 -14.47 12.44 11.44
CA LEU A 120 -14.32 13.59 12.31
C LEU A 120 -15.36 14.66 11.96
N MET A 121 -16.13 15.06 12.96
CA MET A 121 -17.19 16.05 12.87
C MET A 121 -17.14 17.01 14.07
N MET A 122 -17.82 18.15 13.93
CA MET A 122 -18.00 19.13 15.00
C MET A 122 -19.50 19.35 15.19
N GLU A 123 -19.96 19.46 16.43
CA GLU A 123 -21.34 19.87 16.73
C GLU A 123 -21.62 21.24 16.10
N ALA A 124 -22.66 21.31 15.28
CA ALA A 124 -23.07 22.56 14.63
C ALA A 124 -23.72 23.56 15.60
N THR A 125 -24.26 23.06 16.72
CA THR A 125 -25.02 23.85 17.68
C THR A 125 -24.24 24.03 18.97
N LYS A 126 -24.10 25.28 19.43
CA LYS A 126 -23.63 25.60 20.77
C LYS A 126 -24.83 25.91 21.65
N THR A 127 -24.88 25.35 22.86
CA THR A 127 -25.90 25.70 23.85
C THR A 127 -25.52 27.02 24.53
N GLY A 128 -26.42 28.00 24.52
CA GLY A 128 -26.27 29.25 25.26
C GLY A 128 -26.82 30.48 24.53
N PRO A 129 -27.01 31.62 25.23
CA PRO A 129 -27.44 32.85 24.61
C PRO A 129 -26.36 33.33 23.63
N LEU A 130 -26.66 33.29 22.33
CA LEU A 130 -25.82 33.89 21.31
C LEU A 130 -25.88 35.41 21.52
N SER A 131 -24.74 36.04 21.75
CA SER A 131 -24.65 37.51 21.68
C SER A 131 -25.07 37.96 20.27
N ALA A 132 -25.82 39.05 20.17
CA ALA A 132 -26.23 39.59 18.88
C ALA A 132 -24.99 39.81 17.99
N PRO A 133 -25.01 39.41 16.69
CA PRO A 133 -23.85 39.54 15.83
C PRO A 133 -23.52 41.02 15.64
N ILE A 134 -22.29 41.40 16.00
CA ILE A 134 -21.79 42.76 15.77
C ILE A 134 -21.07 42.78 14.43
N LEU A 135 -21.62 43.50 13.47
CA LEU A 135 -21.01 43.72 12.16
C LEU A 135 -20.06 44.92 12.25
N ARG A 136 -18.74 44.64 12.24
CA ARG A 136 -17.70 45.67 12.19
C ARG A 136 -17.04 45.65 10.81
N ARG A 137 -17.04 46.80 10.12
CA ARG A 137 -16.34 46.98 8.84
C ARG A 137 -14.97 47.60 9.10
N THR A 138 -13.91 46.89 8.71
CA THR A 138 -12.53 47.38 8.69
C THR A 138 -12.01 47.30 7.26
N LEU A 139 -11.42 48.38 6.75
CA LEU A 139 -10.81 48.42 5.42
C LEU A 139 -9.29 48.30 5.58
N GLN A 140 -8.76 47.10 5.34
CA GLN A 140 -7.32 46.82 5.38
C GLN A 140 -6.94 45.91 4.22
N LYS A 141 -5.72 46.09 3.69
CA LYS A 141 -5.13 45.13 2.76
C LYS A 141 -4.47 44.03 3.56
N SER A 142 -4.98 42.81 3.43
CA SER A 142 -4.48 41.62 4.10
C SER A 142 -4.49 40.45 3.13
N HIS A 143 -3.64 39.46 3.36
CA HIS A 143 -3.75 38.16 2.69
C HIS A 143 -4.64 37.25 3.53
N PHE A 144 -5.56 36.54 2.89
CA PHE A 144 -6.42 35.57 3.55
C PHE A 144 -6.03 34.17 3.08
N LEU A 145 -5.62 33.31 4.01
CA LEU A 145 -5.35 31.91 3.74
C LEU A 145 -6.55 31.08 4.19
N SER A 146 -7.04 30.25 3.27
CA SER A 146 -8.14 29.33 3.52
C SER A 146 -7.81 28.01 2.83
N THR A 147 -7.73 26.94 3.61
CA THR A 147 -7.56 25.59 3.07
C THR A 147 -8.26 24.57 3.98
N ILE A 148 -8.40 23.35 3.48
CA ILE A 148 -8.89 22.21 4.24
C ILE A 148 -7.69 21.34 4.59
N LEU A 149 -7.47 21.11 5.89
CA LEU A 149 -6.49 20.16 6.37
C LEU A 149 -7.13 18.76 6.38
N PRO A 150 -6.54 17.78 5.67
CA PRO A 150 -7.07 16.42 5.64
C PRO A 150 -6.63 15.66 6.90
N MET A 151 -7.50 15.55 7.90
CA MET A 151 -7.21 14.65 9.02
C MET A 151 -7.38 13.21 8.57
N ASP A 152 -6.34 12.39 8.78
CA ASP A 152 -6.39 10.92 8.65
C ASP A 152 -5.54 10.29 9.75
N CYS A 153 -6.16 9.77 10.81
CA CYS A 153 -5.46 9.18 11.96
C CYS A 153 -5.82 7.72 12.13
N VAL A 154 -4.84 6.90 12.53
CA VAL A 154 -5.00 5.46 12.72
C VAL A 154 -4.58 5.02 14.11
N VAL A 155 -5.32 4.08 14.69
CA VAL A 155 -4.97 3.38 15.92
C VAL A 155 -5.23 1.88 15.72
N ARG A 156 -4.23 1.06 16.04
CA ARG A 156 -4.36 -0.40 16.09
C ARG A 156 -4.86 -0.82 17.47
N THR A 157 -5.86 -1.69 17.49
CA THR A 157 -6.46 -2.24 18.71
C THR A 157 -6.28 -3.75 18.77
N THR A 158 -6.01 -4.25 19.96
CA THR A 158 -5.98 -5.68 20.31
C THR A 158 -7.38 -6.17 20.72
N CYS A 159 -7.57 -7.50 20.83
CA CYS A 159 -8.84 -8.08 21.29
C CYS A 159 -9.19 -7.72 22.74
N SER A 160 -8.23 -7.25 23.54
CA SER A 160 -8.47 -6.80 24.91
C SER A 160 -8.78 -5.31 25.05
N ASP A 161 -8.63 -4.51 23.98
CA ASP A 161 -8.78 -3.06 24.08
C ASP A 161 -10.26 -2.67 24.16
N THR A 162 -10.60 -1.85 25.16
CA THR A 162 -11.94 -1.27 25.27
C THR A 162 -12.10 -0.08 24.31
N ILE A 163 -13.35 0.28 23.99
CA ILE A 163 -13.64 1.47 23.20
C ILE A 163 -13.01 2.71 23.84
N LYS A 164 -13.07 2.83 25.16
CA LYS A 164 -12.45 3.94 25.89
C LYS A 164 -10.95 4.03 25.60
N ASP A 165 -10.21 2.94 25.80
CA ASP A 165 -8.75 2.90 25.62
C ASP A 165 -8.34 3.24 24.18
N ALA A 166 -9.13 2.76 23.21
CA ALA A 166 -8.87 3.02 21.80
C ALA A 166 -9.13 4.49 21.42
N PHE A 167 -10.22 5.09 21.93
CA PHE A 167 -10.59 6.46 21.62
C PHE A 167 -9.73 7.51 22.35
N GLU A 168 -9.22 7.19 23.55
CA GLU A 168 -8.21 8.01 24.22
C GLU A 168 -6.92 8.07 23.39
N ARG A 169 -6.40 6.92 22.93
CA ARG A 169 -5.25 6.87 22.01
C ARG A 169 -5.52 7.58 20.68
N LEU A 170 -6.76 7.54 20.19
CA LEU A 170 -7.17 8.20 18.96
C LEU A 170 -7.18 9.73 19.09
N LEU A 171 -7.60 10.26 20.23
CA LEU A 171 -7.52 11.69 20.55
C LEU A 171 -6.06 12.16 20.65
N GLU A 172 -5.19 11.34 21.25
CA GLU A 172 -3.76 11.59 21.27
C GLU A 172 -3.18 11.62 19.85
N ALA A 173 -3.56 10.65 19.00
CA ALA A 173 -3.14 10.59 17.60
C ALA A 173 -3.62 11.82 16.79
N LEU A 174 -4.88 12.24 16.96
CA LEU A 174 -5.42 13.45 16.32
C LEU A 174 -4.67 14.71 16.75
N THR A 175 -4.35 14.81 18.05
CA THR A 175 -3.56 15.93 18.57
C THR A 175 -2.14 15.89 18.02
N HIS A 176 -1.48 14.73 18.05
CA HIS A 176 -0.12 14.58 17.55
C HIS A 176 -0.03 14.92 16.06
N GLN A 177 -0.98 14.47 15.24
CA GLN A 177 -1.02 14.80 13.82
C GLN A 177 -1.12 16.30 13.56
N LEU A 178 -1.93 17.04 14.32
CA LEU A 178 -2.00 18.50 14.19
C LEU A 178 -0.65 19.17 14.51
N CYS A 179 0.10 18.65 15.50
CA CYS A 179 1.46 19.13 15.78
C CYS A 179 2.42 18.87 14.60
N GLU A 180 2.35 17.68 13.98
CA GLU A 180 3.18 17.36 12.81
C GLU A 180 2.78 18.18 11.58
N MET A 181 1.47 18.39 11.36
CA MET A 181 0.96 19.29 10.32
C MET A 181 1.45 20.72 10.50
N GLU A 182 1.48 21.23 11.74
CA GLU A 182 2.07 22.54 12.04
C GLU A 182 3.54 22.59 11.67
N LYS A 183 4.35 21.61 12.11
CA LYS A 183 5.78 21.52 11.80
C LYS A 183 6.03 21.52 10.28
N VAL A 184 5.34 20.66 9.54
CA VAL A 184 5.48 20.54 8.08
C VAL A 184 5.08 21.83 7.38
N THR A 185 3.98 22.45 7.83
CA THR A 185 3.51 23.74 7.30
C THR A 185 4.57 24.83 7.48
N LEU A 186 5.10 24.97 8.71
CA LEU A 186 6.11 25.99 9.03
C LEU A 186 7.43 25.77 8.29
N GLN A 187 7.84 24.51 8.10
CA GLN A 187 9.07 24.16 7.38
C GLN A 187 9.00 24.44 5.88
N HIS A 188 7.83 24.26 5.25
CA HIS A 188 7.67 24.35 3.80
C HIS A 188 6.98 25.62 3.32
N MET A 189 6.63 26.53 4.22
CA MET A 189 6.02 27.79 3.87
C MET A 189 7.00 28.71 3.11
N LYS A 190 6.55 29.26 1.98
CA LYS A 190 7.30 30.27 1.22
C LYS A 190 6.44 31.52 1.03
N GLY A 191 6.79 32.60 1.73
CA GLY A 191 6.00 33.83 1.72
C GLY A 191 4.59 33.60 2.25
N ALA A 192 3.57 33.89 1.43
CA ALA A 192 2.16 33.65 1.76
C ALA A 192 1.61 32.34 1.16
N THR A 193 2.45 31.49 0.58
CA THR A 193 2.01 30.21 0.00
C THR A 193 2.12 29.10 1.05
N LEU A 194 0.97 28.49 1.35
CA LEU A 194 0.85 27.34 2.24
C LEU A 194 0.70 26.06 1.41
N LEU A 195 1.55 25.08 1.68
CA LEU A 195 1.40 23.72 1.16
C LEU A 195 0.58 22.91 2.15
N VAL A 196 -0.42 22.17 1.66
CA VAL A 196 -1.29 21.37 2.53
C VAL A 196 -0.49 20.19 3.09
N PRO A 197 -0.42 20.00 4.42
CA PRO A 197 0.21 18.83 5.00
C PRO A 197 -0.71 17.60 4.85
N GLU A 198 -0.18 16.52 4.28
CA GLU A 198 -0.87 15.27 3.98
C GLU A 198 -0.35 14.15 4.88
N PRO A 199 -1.17 13.59 5.79
CA PRO A 199 -0.82 12.42 6.57
C PRO A 199 -0.85 11.16 5.68
N LEU A 200 0.20 10.35 5.79
CA LEU A 200 0.32 9.04 5.16
C LEU A 200 0.71 8.00 6.21
N HIS A 201 0.14 6.81 6.10
CA HIS A 201 0.38 5.71 7.02
C HIS A 201 1.35 4.71 6.41
N PHE A 202 2.31 4.21 7.18
CA PHE A 202 3.34 3.28 6.72
C PHE A 202 3.39 2.08 7.66
N LEU A 203 3.32 0.87 7.12
CA LEU A 203 3.47 -0.35 7.91
C LEU A 203 4.96 -0.75 7.93
N LEU A 204 5.61 -0.48 9.06
CA LEU A 204 7.02 -0.80 9.26
C LEU A 204 7.19 -2.22 9.82
N PRO A 205 8.38 -2.82 9.66
CA PRO A 205 8.69 -4.10 10.30
C PRO A 205 8.47 -4.06 11.82
N GLU A 206 7.99 -5.18 12.37
CA GLU A 206 7.85 -5.35 13.81
C GLU A 206 9.16 -5.03 14.56
N PRO A 207 9.10 -4.43 15.76
CA PRO A 207 7.90 -4.11 16.55
C PRO A 207 7.29 -2.72 16.25
N LYS A 208 7.70 -2.03 15.17
CA LYS A 208 7.32 -0.62 14.93
C LYS A 208 5.87 -0.47 14.46
N GLY A 209 5.38 -1.42 13.66
CA GLY A 209 3.99 -1.45 13.21
C GLY A 209 3.60 -0.25 12.34
N LEU A 210 2.33 0.15 12.44
CA LEU A 210 1.75 1.22 11.62
C LEU A 210 2.12 2.60 12.19
N VAL A 211 2.78 3.43 11.39
CA VAL A 211 3.20 4.79 11.75
C VAL A 211 2.60 5.81 10.81
N THR A 212 2.40 7.04 11.29
CA THR A 212 1.89 8.16 10.46
C THR A 212 2.98 9.19 10.25
N VAL A 213 3.22 9.58 9.00
CA VAL A 213 4.15 10.64 8.61
C VAL A 213 3.38 11.68 7.82
N VAL A 214 3.67 12.97 8.06
CA VAL A 214 3.01 14.07 7.37
C VAL A 214 3.96 14.64 6.32
N TYR A 215 3.51 14.70 5.07
CA TYR A 215 4.28 15.26 3.96
C TYR A 215 3.63 16.52 3.40
N PRO A 216 4.40 17.48 2.86
CA PRO A 216 3.83 18.63 2.16
C PRO A 216 3.31 18.22 0.77
N ALA A 217 2.03 18.49 0.51
CA ALA A 217 1.40 18.28 -0.80
C ALA A 217 2.16 19.05 -1.89
N GLY A 218 2.34 18.40 -3.04
CA GLY A 218 2.99 18.99 -4.22
C GLY A 218 4.53 19.02 -4.19
N VAL A 219 5.18 18.59 -3.11
CA VAL A 219 6.65 18.40 -3.09
C VAL A 219 6.97 16.96 -3.48
N PRO A 220 7.75 16.72 -4.57
CA PRO A 220 8.04 15.37 -5.05
C PRO A 220 8.95 14.61 -4.10
N ASP A 221 8.88 13.27 -4.13
CA ASP A 221 9.66 12.39 -3.25
C ASP A 221 11.18 12.59 -3.41
N SER A 222 11.64 12.96 -4.60
CA SER A 222 13.06 13.32 -4.86
C SER A 222 13.58 14.47 -3.99
N GLN A 223 12.71 15.39 -3.54
CA GLN A 223 13.10 16.51 -2.67
C GLN A 223 12.97 16.21 -1.17
N LEU A 224 12.40 15.05 -0.82
CA LEU A 224 12.10 14.64 0.56
C LEU A 224 13.07 13.58 1.10
N GLU A 225 14.14 13.26 0.37
CA GLU A 225 15.13 12.25 0.75
C GLU A 225 15.76 12.55 2.13
N LYS A 226 16.08 13.81 2.41
CA LYS A 226 16.65 14.19 3.72
C LYS A 226 15.69 13.85 4.87
N HIS A 227 14.41 14.16 4.72
CA HIS A 227 13.41 13.83 5.73
C HIS A 227 13.25 12.31 5.88
N ARG A 228 13.29 11.55 4.77
CA ARG A 228 13.27 10.08 4.84
C ARG A 228 14.48 9.49 5.56
N LYS A 229 15.69 10.06 5.41
CA LYS A 229 16.88 9.66 6.20
C LYS A 229 16.65 9.86 7.69
N GLU A 230 16.07 11.00 8.07
CA GLU A 230 15.73 11.30 9.47
C GLU A 230 14.71 10.29 10.01
N LEU A 231 13.69 9.92 9.23
CA LEU A 231 12.71 8.89 9.59
C LEU A 231 13.35 7.49 9.71
N HIS A 232 14.23 7.11 8.79
CA HIS A 232 15.00 5.86 8.89
C HIS A 232 15.79 5.79 10.20
N GLN A 233 16.50 6.87 10.54
CA GLN A 233 17.23 6.96 11.80
C GLN A 233 16.30 6.90 13.01
N GLN A 234 15.18 7.62 12.98
CA GLN A 234 14.19 7.65 14.06
C GLN A 234 13.58 6.27 14.34
N PHE A 235 13.31 5.48 13.30
CA PHE A 235 12.69 4.16 13.41
C PHE A 235 13.69 2.99 13.37
N GLU A 236 14.99 3.29 13.40
CA GLU A 236 16.07 2.30 13.36
C GLU A 236 15.93 1.34 12.17
N LEU A 237 15.64 1.89 10.99
CA LEU A 237 15.49 1.13 9.77
C LEU A 237 16.82 1.12 8.99
N PRO A 238 17.12 0.02 8.27
CA PRO A 238 18.28 -0.02 7.39
C PRO A 238 18.10 0.94 6.21
N ASP A 239 19.19 1.57 5.79
CA ASP A 239 19.25 2.38 4.57
C ASP A 239 19.47 1.50 3.31
N ASP A 240 18.77 0.36 3.25
CA ASP A 240 18.88 -0.61 2.16
C ASP A 240 17.71 -0.57 1.17
N ARG A 241 16.57 0.03 1.56
CA ARG A 241 15.36 0.12 0.75
C ARG A 241 14.47 1.30 1.14
N PRO A 242 13.56 1.75 0.26
CA PRO A 242 12.55 2.73 0.61
C PRO A 242 11.50 2.18 1.59
N TYR A 243 11.21 2.95 2.64
CA TYR A 243 10.08 2.68 3.55
C TYR A 243 9.03 3.80 3.55
N PHE A 244 9.43 5.03 3.26
CA PHE A 244 8.60 6.22 3.49
C PHE A 244 8.30 7.03 2.23
N ARG A 245 8.49 6.48 1.02
CA ARG A 245 8.00 7.16 -0.19
C ARG A 245 6.49 7.05 -0.26
N ARG A 246 5.81 7.97 -0.95
CA ARG A 246 4.34 8.01 -0.95
C ARG A 246 3.70 6.71 -1.41
N VAL A 247 4.33 6.02 -2.37
CA VAL A 247 3.86 4.72 -2.88
C VAL A 247 4.01 3.57 -1.86
N ASN A 248 4.86 3.73 -0.84
CA ASN A 248 5.00 2.77 0.26
C ASN A 248 3.90 2.95 1.33
N ALA A 249 2.99 3.92 1.17
CA ALA A 249 1.88 4.08 2.09
C ALA A 249 1.06 2.79 2.17
N PHE A 250 0.65 2.46 3.39
CA PHE A 250 -0.14 1.29 3.71
C PHE A 250 -1.48 1.34 2.99
N HIS A 251 -1.76 0.29 2.23
CA HIS A 251 -3.04 0.11 1.57
C HIS A 251 -4.02 -0.58 2.51
N PHE A 252 -5.11 0.11 2.86
CA PHE A 252 -6.13 -0.44 3.75
C PHE A 252 -6.98 -1.47 3.01
N SER A 253 -7.32 -2.58 3.69
CA SER A 253 -8.04 -3.73 3.11
C SER A 253 -9.43 -3.41 2.56
N ASN A 254 -10.02 -2.29 2.99
CA ASN A 254 -11.32 -1.80 2.53
C ASN A 254 -11.23 -0.77 1.39
N GLU A 255 -10.03 -0.48 0.88
CA GLU A 255 -9.83 0.38 -0.28
C GLU A 255 -9.65 -0.45 -1.55
N HIS A 256 -10.23 0.00 -2.65
CA HIS A 256 -10.02 -0.62 -3.95
C HIS A 256 -8.89 0.07 -4.71
N TYR A 257 -8.03 -0.70 -5.36
CA TYR A 257 -7.07 -0.17 -6.32
C TYR A 257 -7.80 0.40 -7.54
N LYS A 258 -7.55 1.68 -7.84
CA LYS A 258 -8.24 2.40 -8.93
C LYS A 258 -7.87 1.91 -10.33
N ASP A 259 -6.72 1.25 -10.46
CA ASP A 259 -6.23 0.72 -11.73
C ASP A 259 -6.81 -0.66 -12.09
N GLY A 260 -7.52 -1.30 -11.16
CA GLY A 260 -8.24 -2.55 -11.39
C GLY A 260 -7.39 -3.82 -11.34
N TYR A 261 -6.05 -3.75 -11.33
CA TYR A 261 -5.23 -4.97 -11.31
C TYR A 261 -5.19 -5.62 -9.93
N LEU A 262 -5.28 -6.95 -9.87
CA LEU A 262 -5.10 -7.69 -8.64
C LEU A 262 -3.68 -7.52 -8.07
N ARG A 263 -3.60 -7.32 -6.75
CA ARG A 263 -2.35 -7.28 -6.00
C ARG A 263 -2.13 -8.56 -5.23
N ASN A 264 -0.88 -9.03 -5.25
CA ASN A 264 -0.40 -10.14 -4.44
C ASN A 264 -1.35 -11.37 -4.39
N PRO A 265 -1.85 -11.90 -5.53
CA PRO A 265 -2.80 -13.02 -5.53
C PRO A 265 -2.29 -14.24 -4.76
N HIS A 266 -0.97 -14.41 -4.69
CA HIS A 266 -0.32 -15.48 -3.92
C HIS A 266 -0.64 -15.48 -2.41
N MET A 267 -1.06 -14.36 -1.82
CA MET A 267 -1.41 -14.28 -0.40
C MET A 267 -2.70 -15.06 -0.07
N ALA A 268 -3.54 -15.35 -1.06
CA ALA A 268 -4.76 -16.14 -0.88
C ALA A 268 -4.51 -17.67 -0.88
N LEU A 269 -3.27 -18.10 -1.18
CA LEU A 269 -2.89 -19.49 -1.31
C LEU A 269 -2.44 -20.08 0.02
N THR A 270 -2.71 -21.38 0.20
CA THR A 270 -2.08 -22.16 1.27
C THR A 270 -0.68 -22.60 0.84
N HIS A 271 0.30 -22.43 1.72
CA HIS A 271 1.67 -22.87 1.46
C HIS A 271 1.79 -24.39 1.55
N PRO A 272 2.61 -25.03 0.69
CA PRO A 272 2.83 -26.46 0.75
C PRO A 272 3.68 -26.80 1.97
N THR A 273 3.27 -27.83 2.71
CA THR A 273 4.08 -28.40 3.79
C THR A 273 5.06 -29.41 3.19
N LEU A 274 6.35 -29.12 3.28
CA LEU A 274 7.43 -30.03 2.92
C LEU A 274 8.18 -30.45 4.19
N GLU A 275 8.66 -31.68 4.24
CA GLU A 275 9.46 -32.16 5.37
C GLU A 275 10.74 -31.33 5.51
N ASN A 276 10.90 -30.65 6.66
CA ASN A 276 11.96 -29.68 6.92
C ASN A 276 12.08 -28.58 5.85
N GLY A 277 11.00 -28.30 5.12
CA GLY A 277 10.98 -27.27 4.09
C GLY A 277 10.74 -25.88 4.65
N LYS A 278 11.31 -24.88 3.98
CA LYS A 278 11.08 -23.47 4.23
C LYS A 278 10.48 -22.80 3.00
N VAL A 279 9.64 -21.81 3.22
CA VAL A 279 9.00 -21.01 2.17
C VAL A 279 9.73 -19.69 2.05
N TYR A 280 10.18 -19.37 0.84
CA TYR A 280 10.88 -18.14 0.50
C TYR A 280 10.07 -17.43 -0.60
N LEU A 281 9.63 -16.21 -0.35
CA LEU A 281 8.70 -15.48 -1.22
C LEU A 281 9.27 -14.12 -1.61
N VAL A 282 8.71 -13.58 -2.69
CA VAL A 282 8.74 -12.15 -3.02
C VAL A 282 8.41 -11.32 -1.78
N GLN A 283 9.10 -10.19 -1.61
CA GLN A 283 8.93 -9.27 -0.49
C GLN A 283 8.31 -7.98 -1.02
N GLY A 284 7.12 -7.61 -0.53
CA GLY A 284 6.42 -6.40 -0.96
C GLY A 284 5.21 -6.67 -1.85
N ILE A 285 4.77 -5.62 -2.55
CA ILE A 285 3.54 -5.58 -3.34
C ILE A 285 3.88 -5.53 -4.84
N TYR A 286 3.15 -6.31 -5.64
CA TYR A 286 3.18 -6.30 -7.10
C TYR A 286 1.76 -6.49 -7.65
N SER A 287 1.51 -6.00 -8.87
CA SER A 287 0.28 -6.29 -9.61
C SER A 287 0.46 -7.49 -10.53
N TYR A 288 -0.61 -8.26 -10.69
CA TYR A 288 -0.66 -9.35 -11.65
C TYR A 288 -0.99 -8.83 -13.04
N HIS A 289 0.02 -8.83 -13.92
CA HIS A 289 -0.17 -8.53 -15.33
C HIS A 289 -0.29 -9.83 -16.14
N HIS A 290 -1.31 -9.94 -16.98
CA HIS A 290 -1.64 -11.11 -17.78
C HIS A 290 -2.28 -10.74 -19.13
N TYR A 291 -2.53 -11.73 -19.97
CA TYR A 291 -3.12 -11.52 -21.30
C TYR A 291 -4.45 -10.77 -21.27
N MET A 292 -4.73 -10.08 -22.38
CA MET A 292 -5.98 -9.36 -22.64
C MET A 292 -6.22 -8.12 -21.77
N GLN A 293 -5.23 -7.70 -20.97
CA GLN A 293 -5.25 -6.42 -20.26
C GLN A 293 -4.87 -5.25 -21.19
N ASP A 294 -5.17 -4.03 -20.77
CA ASP A 294 -4.76 -2.78 -21.43
C ASP A 294 -5.25 -2.63 -22.88
N HIS A 295 -6.37 -3.29 -23.19
CA HIS A 295 -6.94 -3.36 -24.55
C HIS A 295 -5.99 -3.95 -25.61
N MET A 296 -5.03 -4.80 -25.18
CA MET A 296 -4.10 -5.49 -26.06
C MET A 296 -4.43 -6.98 -26.12
N ASP A 297 -4.70 -7.49 -27.33
CA ASP A 297 -4.72 -8.94 -27.60
C ASP A 297 -3.29 -9.45 -27.81
N ASP A 298 -2.64 -9.78 -26.70
CA ASP A 298 -1.30 -10.34 -26.67
C ASP A 298 -1.27 -11.86 -26.49
N ASN A 299 -2.41 -12.51 -26.68
CA ASN A 299 -2.54 -13.95 -26.54
C ASN A 299 -1.61 -14.69 -27.53
N GLY A 300 -0.77 -15.55 -26.98
CA GLY A 300 0.19 -16.36 -27.75
C GLY A 300 1.56 -15.73 -27.99
N TRP A 301 1.80 -14.46 -27.59
CA TRP A 301 3.11 -13.82 -27.78
C TRP A 301 3.55 -12.87 -26.66
N GLY A 302 2.64 -12.42 -25.80
CA GLY A 302 2.91 -11.42 -24.78
C GLY A 302 3.47 -11.93 -23.45
N CYS A 303 3.67 -13.24 -23.26
CA CYS A 303 3.87 -13.82 -21.92
C CYS A 303 5.05 -13.19 -21.16
N ALA A 304 6.17 -12.96 -21.84
CA ALA A 304 7.34 -12.31 -21.26
C ALA A 304 7.13 -10.81 -21.02
N TYR A 305 6.32 -10.13 -21.84
CA TYR A 305 5.94 -8.73 -21.63
C TYR A 305 5.13 -8.59 -20.35
N ARG A 306 4.15 -9.47 -20.11
CA ARG A 306 3.30 -9.47 -18.91
C ARG A 306 4.09 -9.81 -17.64
N SER A 307 5.03 -10.77 -17.74
CA SER A 307 5.96 -11.05 -16.64
C SER A 307 6.85 -9.84 -16.32
N LEU A 308 7.38 -9.16 -17.35
CA LEU A 308 8.13 -7.92 -17.19
C LEU A 308 7.29 -6.81 -16.55
N GLN A 309 6.04 -6.62 -16.98
CA GLN A 309 5.12 -5.65 -16.37
C GLN A 309 4.88 -5.94 -14.90
N THR A 310 4.73 -7.21 -14.52
CA THR A 310 4.65 -7.64 -13.12
C THR A 310 5.91 -7.24 -12.34
N ILE A 311 7.11 -7.44 -12.90
CA ILE A 311 8.37 -7.01 -12.28
C ILE A 311 8.43 -5.48 -12.16
N CYS A 312 8.12 -4.73 -13.23
CA CYS A 312 8.10 -3.26 -13.20
C CYS A 312 7.13 -2.73 -12.14
N SER A 313 5.97 -3.38 -12.00
CA SER A 313 4.98 -3.01 -11.00
C SER A 313 5.51 -3.17 -9.58
N TRP A 314 6.32 -4.20 -9.33
CA TRP A 314 6.96 -4.42 -8.03
C TRP A 314 7.92 -3.26 -7.72
N PHE A 315 8.82 -2.90 -8.64
CA PHE A 315 9.76 -1.79 -8.43
C PHE A 315 9.05 -0.45 -8.20
N THR A 316 7.96 -0.23 -8.92
CA THR A 316 7.11 0.96 -8.76
C THR A 316 6.47 0.98 -7.37
N GLN A 317 5.82 -0.12 -6.98
CA GLN A 317 5.08 -0.22 -5.71
C GLN A 317 5.99 -0.28 -4.49
N GLN A 318 7.26 -0.69 -4.66
CA GLN A 318 8.26 -0.64 -3.60
C GLN A 318 9.00 0.71 -3.54
N GLY A 319 8.68 1.65 -4.43
CA GLY A 319 9.25 3.00 -4.41
C GLY A 319 10.66 3.12 -4.97
N TYR A 320 11.15 2.12 -5.70
CA TYR A 320 12.44 2.21 -6.38
C TYR A 320 12.39 3.14 -7.59
N VAL A 321 11.23 3.23 -8.24
CA VAL A 321 11.02 4.03 -9.45
C VAL A 321 9.66 4.72 -9.40
N GLU A 322 9.58 5.91 -9.98
CA GLU A 322 8.32 6.66 -10.15
C GLU A 322 7.68 6.42 -11.53
N ARG A 323 8.37 5.67 -12.40
CA ARG A 323 7.90 5.37 -13.76
C ARG A 323 6.67 4.45 -13.71
N ALA A 324 5.68 4.73 -14.55
CA ALA A 324 4.57 3.81 -14.78
C ALA A 324 5.05 2.49 -15.41
N VAL A 325 4.23 1.44 -15.24
CA VAL A 325 4.46 0.13 -15.87
C VAL A 325 4.44 0.30 -17.41
N PRO A 326 5.47 -0.15 -18.14
CA PRO A 326 5.57 0.10 -19.57
C PRO A 326 4.60 -0.78 -20.38
N THR A 327 4.09 -0.21 -21.47
CA THR A 327 3.29 -0.92 -22.48
C THR A 327 4.16 -1.83 -23.36
N HIS A 328 3.57 -2.79 -24.09
CA HIS A 328 4.30 -3.62 -25.05
C HIS A 328 5.07 -2.78 -26.07
N ARG A 329 4.46 -1.68 -26.55
CA ARG A 329 5.08 -0.79 -27.53
C ARG A 329 6.30 -0.08 -26.93
N GLU A 330 6.22 0.41 -25.70
CA GLU A 330 7.37 1.01 -25.01
C GLU A 330 8.49 0.00 -24.77
N ILE A 331 8.14 -1.23 -24.38
CA ILE A 331 9.10 -2.33 -24.21
C ILE A 331 9.81 -2.61 -25.54
N GLN A 332 9.05 -2.73 -26.64
CA GLN A 332 9.61 -2.94 -27.98
C GLN A 332 10.48 -1.77 -28.43
N GLN A 333 10.03 -0.53 -28.20
CA GLN A 333 10.79 0.68 -28.53
C GLN A 333 12.10 0.72 -27.77
N THR A 334 12.08 0.36 -26.48
CA THR A 334 13.29 0.28 -25.65
C THR A 334 14.32 -0.67 -26.24
N LEU A 335 13.90 -1.84 -26.70
CA LEU A 335 14.79 -2.84 -27.32
C LEU A 335 15.38 -2.35 -28.66
N VAL A 336 14.64 -1.53 -29.40
CA VAL A 336 15.17 -0.86 -30.60
C VAL A 336 16.16 0.23 -30.23
N ASP A 337 15.85 1.05 -29.22
CA ASP A 337 16.67 2.19 -28.80
C ASP A 337 18.05 1.74 -28.26
N VAL A 338 18.12 0.59 -27.59
CA VAL A 338 19.39 0.00 -27.13
C VAL A 338 20.13 -0.80 -28.21
N GLY A 339 19.57 -0.88 -29.42
CA GLY A 339 20.18 -1.55 -30.58
C GLY A 339 20.06 -3.08 -30.58
N ASP A 340 19.25 -3.68 -29.71
CA ASP A 340 19.02 -5.13 -29.68
C ASP A 340 18.12 -5.60 -30.84
N LYS A 341 17.12 -4.79 -31.19
CA LYS A 341 16.14 -5.10 -32.24
C LYS A 341 16.14 -4.06 -33.36
N GLN A 342 15.68 -4.48 -34.54
CA GLN A 342 15.47 -3.61 -35.69
C GLN A 342 14.19 -2.77 -35.53
N GLY A 343 14.10 -1.61 -36.19
CA GLY A 343 12.95 -0.71 -36.08
C GLY A 343 11.59 -1.34 -36.40
N SER A 344 11.54 -2.37 -37.25
CA SER A 344 10.32 -3.14 -37.56
C SER A 344 9.78 -3.97 -36.39
N PHE A 345 10.54 -4.10 -35.29
CA PHE A 345 10.13 -4.82 -34.10
C PHE A 345 9.02 -4.09 -33.33
N VAL A 346 8.99 -2.75 -33.41
CA VAL A 346 7.98 -1.93 -32.74
C VAL A 346 6.62 -2.10 -33.43
N GLY A 347 5.60 -2.45 -32.64
CA GLY A 347 4.27 -2.80 -33.14
C GLY A 347 4.16 -4.23 -33.66
N SER A 348 5.23 -5.03 -33.60
CA SER A 348 5.17 -6.45 -33.94
C SER A 348 4.48 -7.27 -32.84
N ARG A 349 4.21 -8.55 -33.14
CA ARG A 349 3.72 -9.56 -32.19
C ARG A 349 4.80 -10.59 -31.86
N GLN A 350 6.06 -10.19 -31.90
CA GLN A 350 7.17 -11.10 -31.62
C GLN A 350 7.34 -11.27 -30.10
N TRP A 351 7.69 -12.49 -29.69
CA TRP A 351 8.02 -12.81 -28.31
C TRP A 351 9.41 -12.26 -27.94
N ILE A 352 9.65 -12.08 -26.63
CA ILE A 352 10.95 -11.71 -26.06
C ILE A 352 11.37 -12.73 -25.01
N GLY A 353 12.67 -12.81 -24.72
CA GLY A 353 13.23 -13.71 -23.71
C GLY A 353 13.75 -12.99 -22.47
N SER A 354 14.37 -13.75 -21.57
CA SER A 354 14.91 -13.24 -20.31
C SER A 354 16.04 -12.21 -20.49
N ILE A 355 16.78 -12.27 -21.60
CA ILE A 355 17.83 -11.30 -21.92
C ILE A 355 17.22 -9.94 -22.28
N GLU A 356 16.23 -9.92 -23.16
CA GLU A 356 15.49 -8.71 -23.50
C GLU A 356 14.78 -8.11 -22.29
N VAL A 357 14.19 -8.95 -21.42
CA VAL A 357 13.60 -8.51 -20.15
C VAL A 357 14.64 -7.79 -19.27
N GLN A 358 15.84 -8.36 -19.12
CA GLN A 358 16.94 -7.72 -18.39
C GLN A 358 17.36 -6.39 -19.02
N LEU A 359 17.49 -6.32 -20.35
CA LEU A 359 17.87 -5.09 -21.06
C LEU A 359 16.83 -3.98 -20.83
N VAL A 360 15.55 -4.31 -20.89
CA VAL A 360 14.47 -3.33 -20.68
C VAL A 360 14.41 -2.87 -19.23
N LEU A 361 14.58 -3.77 -18.26
CA LEU A 361 14.69 -3.39 -16.84
C LEU A 361 15.85 -2.44 -16.60
N ASN A 362 17.00 -2.70 -17.22
CA ASN A 362 18.17 -1.84 -17.10
C ASN A 362 17.93 -0.47 -17.73
N GLN A 363 17.38 -0.41 -18.95
CA GLN A 363 17.21 0.84 -19.68
C GLN A 363 16.08 1.72 -19.11
N LEU A 364 14.95 1.12 -18.69
CA LEU A 364 13.80 1.89 -18.25
C LEU A 364 13.82 2.23 -16.76
N LEU A 365 14.37 1.34 -15.94
CA LEU A 365 14.30 1.44 -14.47
C LEU A 365 15.68 1.56 -13.80
N GLU A 366 16.77 1.52 -14.56
CA GLU A 366 18.14 1.46 -14.05
C GLU A 366 18.38 0.25 -13.13
N VAL A 367 17.61 -0.82 -13.32
CA VAL A 367 17.67 -2.05 -12.53
C VAL A 367 18.64 -3.04 -13.17
N THR A 368 19.66 -3.47 -12.41
CA THR A 368 20.52 -4.57 -12.83
C THR A 368 19.83 -5.90 -12.54
N SER A 369 20.00 -6.90 -13.42
CA SER A 369 19.49 -8.26 -13.20
C SER A 369 20.61 -9.29 -13.35
N LYS A 370 20.48 -10.45 -12.71
CA LYS A 370 21.30 -11.64 -12.95
C LYS A 370 20.55 -12.61 -13.85
N ILE A 371 21.22 -13.17 -14.85
CA ILE A 371 20.67 -14.28 -15.63
C ILE A 371 21.18 -15.61 -15.06
N MET A 372 20.27 -16.51 -14.72
CA MET A 372 20.58 -17.89 -14.37
C MET A 372 20.19 -18.79 -15.54
N PHE A 373 21.20 -19.42 -16.13
CA PHE A 373 21.04 -20.37 -17.22
C PHE A 373 20.85 -21.78 -16.66
N VAL A 374 19.85 -22.50 -17.17
CA VAL A 374 19.57 -23.88 -16.83
C VAL A 374 19.42 -24.66 -18.14
N SER A 375 20.23 -25.70 -18.31
CA SER A 375 20.33 -26.38 -19.61
C SER A 375 19.11 -27.24 -19.92
N GLN A 376 18.48 -27.79 -18.89
CA GLN A 376 17.33 -28.69 -18.98
C GLN A 376 16.37 -28.45 -17.82
N GLY A 377 15.05 -28.50 -18.03
CA GLY A 377 14.07 -28.29 -16.96
C GLY A 377 14.19 -29.27 -15.79
N SER A 378 14.71 -30.47 -16.04
CA SER A 378 15.04 -31.44 -14.98
C SER A 378 16.09 -30.96 -13.98
N GLU A 379 16.94 -30.01 -14.38
CA GLU A 379 17.96 -29.42 -13.51
C GLU A 379 17.42 -28.27 -12.65
N LEU A 380 16.20 -27.75 -12.90
CA LEU A 380 15.64 -26.64 -12.12
C LEU A 380 15.52 -26.98 -10.63
N ALA A 381 15.28 -28.25 -10.30
CA ALA A 381 15.19 -28.69 -8.91
C ALA A 381 16.51 -28.49 -8.14
N SER A 382 17.65 -28.55 -8.84
CA SER A 382 18.97 -28.29 -8.26
C SER A 382 19.22 -26.82 -7.90
N LYS A 383 18.39 -25.90 -8.40
CA LYS A 383 18.52 -24.43 -8.18
C LYS A 383 17.79 -23.90 -6.95
N GLY A 384 17.25 -24.80 -6.11
CA GLY A 384 16.50 -24.42 -4.92
C GLY A 384 17.25 -23.49 -3.97
N ARG A 385 18.56 -23.71 -3.78
CA ARG A 385 19.41 -22.85 -2.94
C ARG A 385 19.51 -21.44 -3.51
N GLU A 386 19.86 -21.30 -4.79
CA GLU A 386 20.02 -20.00 -5.42
C GLU A 386 18.71 -19.20 -5.44
N LEU A 387 17.58 -19.87 -5.71
CA LEU A 387 16.26 -19.24 -5.70
C LEU A 387 15.84 -18.82 -4.27
N ALA A 388 16.02 -19.70 -3.29
CA ALA A 388 15.76 -19.36 -1.89
C ALA A 388 16.59 -18.17 -1.43
N ASN A 389 17.88 -18.13 -1.79
CA ASN A 389 18.76 -17.00 -1.47
C ASN A 389 18.29 -15.71 -2.15
N HIS A 390 17.90 -15.76 -3.42
CA HIS A 390 17.35 -14.59 -4.13
C HIS A 390 16.13 -14.02 -3.41
N PHE A 391 15.14 -14.85 -3.05
CA PHE A 391 13.96 -14.36 -2.34
C PHE A 391 14.24 -13.88 -0.92
N LEU A 392 15.31 -14.38 -0.30
CA LEU A 392 15.76 -13.92 1.01
C LEU A 392 16.45 -12.55 0.93
N THR A 393 17.37 -12.36 -0.02
CA THR A 393 18.23 -11.16 -0.11
C THR A 393 17.68 -10.07 -1.01
N GLU A 394 17.02 -10.43 -2.11
CA GLU A 394 16.43 -9.49 -3.07
C GLU A 394 14.90 -9.45 -2.92
N GLY A 395 14.26 -10.62 -2.85
CA GLY A 395 12.80 -10.67 -2.71
C GLY A 395 12.04 -10.10 -3.92
N THR A 396 12.66 -9.99 -5.09
CA THR A 396 12.01 -9.53 -6.33
C THR A 396 11.35 -10.70 -7.09
N PRO A 397 10.27 -10.47 -7.85
CA PRO A 397 9.73 -11.48 -8.77
C PRO A 397 10.77 -11.87 -9.83
N ILE A 398 10.79 -13.15 -10.20
CA ILE A 398 11.72 -13.69 -11.20
C ILE A 398 10.93 -14.04 -12.46
N MET A 399 11.37 -13.56 -13.63
CA MET A 399 10.84 -14.05 -14.90
C MET A 399 11.63 -15.28 -15.32
N ILE A 400 10.93 -16.34 -15.74
CA ILE A 400 11.53 -17.54 -16.31
C ILE A 400 11.02 -17.72 -17.75
N GLY A 401 11.94 -17.89 -18.70
CA GLY A 401 11.63 -18.17 -20.10
C GLY A 401 12.16 -19.54 -20.52
N GLY A 402 11.33 -20.34 -21.19
CA GLY A 402 11.70 -21.61 -21.80
C GLY A 402 11.06 -21.73 -23.18
N GLY A 403 11.88 -21.66 -24.23
CA GLY A 403 11.38 -21.54 -25.60
C GLY A 403 10.52 -20.28 -25.79
N VAL A 404 9.27 -20.45 -26.23
CA VAL A 404 8.31 -19.37 -26.48
C VAL A 404 7.38 -19.08 -25.29
N LEU A 405 7.55 -19.79 -24.17
CA LEU A 405 6.72 -19.62 -22.98
C LEU A 405 7.50 -18.91 -21.87
N ALA A 406 6.80 -18.04 -21.14
CA ALA A 406 7.34 -17.35 -19.99
C ALA A 406 6.36 -17.40 -18.82
N HIS A 407 6.91 -17.49 -17.61
CA HIS A 407 6.16 -17.43 -16.36
C HIS A 407 6.86 -16.51 -15.36
N THR A 408 6.17 -16.14 -14.29
CA THR A 408 6.76 -15.40 -13.18
C THR A 408 6.84 -16.29 -11.94
N ILE A 409 8.04 -16.51 -11.41
CA ILE A 409 8.26 -17.20 -10.14
C ILE A 409 8.22 -16.15 -9.01
N LEU A 410 7.33 -16.36 -8.06
CA LEU A 410 7.13 -15.47 -6.91
C LEU A 410 7.73 -16.03 -5.62
N GLY A 411 8.20 -17.27 -5.64
CA GLY A 411 8.75 -17.93 -4.48
C GLY A 411 9.07 -19.40 -4.68
N VAL A 412 9.76 -19.98 -3.72
CA VAL A 412 10.05 -21.40 -3.63
C VAL A 412 9.76 -21.93 -2.23
N ALA A 413 9.18 -23.12 -2.17
CA ALA A 413 9.16 -23.92 -0.95
C ALA A 413 10.21 -25.01 -1.14
N TRP A 414 11.22 -25.04 -0.29
CA TRP A 414 12.38 -25.88 -0.52
C TRP A 414 12.89 -26.49 0.78
N SER A 415 13.14 -27.80 0.74
CA SER A 415 13.78 -28.55 1.82
C SER A 415 15.25 -28.75 1.47
N GLU A 416 16.12 -28.17 2.27
CA GLU A 416 17.57 -28.37 2.16
C GLU A 416 17.95 -29.83 2.43
N THR A 417 17.22 -30.51 3.31
CA THR A 417 17.52 -31.88 3.73
C THR A 417 17.12 -32.90 2.67
N THR A 418 15.91 -32.77 2.10
CA THR A 418 15.38 -33.78 1.15
C THR A 418 15.57 -33.40 -0.31
N GLY A 419 15.93 -32.14 -0.59
CA GLY A 419 15.99 -31.59 -1.95
C GLY A 419 14.62 -31.32 -2.58
N GLN A 420 13.52 -31.66 -1.90
CA GLN A 420 12.17 -31.42 -2.41
C GLN A 420 11.92 -29.92 -2.60
N ILE A 421 11.34 -29.57 -3.75
CA ILE A 421 11.05 -28.19 -4.12
C ILE A 421 9.66 -28.04 -4.75
N ARG A 422 9.02 -26.91 -4.47
CA ARG A 422 7.85 -26.40 -5.19
C ARG A 422 8.11 -24.96 -5.59
N TYR A 423 7.56 -24.57 -6.74
CA TYR A 423 7.66 -23.22 -7.29
C TYR A 423 6.31 -22.53 -7.18
N LEU A 424 6.28 -21.31 -6.65
CA LEU A 424 5.09 -20.49 -6.68
C LEU A 424 5.07 -19.72 -8.01
N ILE A 425 4.16 -20.10 -8.89
CA ILE A 425 4.06 -19.57 -10.25
C ILE A 425 2.90 -18.58 -10.34
N LEU A 426 3.14 -17.47 -11.02
CA LEU A 426 2.14 -16.56 -11.54
C LEU A 426 2.20 -16.60 -13.06
N ASP A 427 1.12 -17.11 -13.65
CA ASP A 427 1.03 -17.47 -15.05
C ASP A 427 0.48 -16.28 -15.88
N PRO A 428 1.28 -15.66 -16.75
CA PRO A 428 0.82 -14.52 -17.54
C PRO A 428 -0.19 -14.88 -18.64
N HIS A 429 -0.43 -16.17 -18.90
CA HIS A 429 -1.30 -16.62 -20.00
C HIS A 429 -2.79 -16.56 -19.65
N TYR A 430 -3.16 -16.19 -18.43
CA TYR A 430 -4.56 -16.01 -18.05
C TYR A 430 -5.23 -14.92 -18.89
N THR A 431 -6.42 -15.20 -19.43
CA THR A 431 -7.16 -14.30 -20.34
C THR A 431 -8.51 -13.83 -19.76
N GLY A 432 -8.84 -14.25 -18.54
CA GLY A 432 -10.14 -13.94 -17.94
C GLY A 432 -10.16 -12.58 -17.24
N ALA A 433 -11.28 -12.29 -16.58
CA ALA A 433 -11.42 -11.10 -15.74
C ALA A 433 -10.61 -11.22 -14.43
N GLU A 434 -10.45 -10.11 -13.72
CA GLU A 434 -9.75 -9.98 -12.42
C GLU A 434 -10.49 -10.70 -11.27
N ASP A 435 -10.66 -12.02 -11.40
CA ASP A 435 -11.33 -12.90 -10.45
C ASP A 435 -10.29 -13.71 -9.67
N LEU A 436 -10.02 -13.26 -8.44
CA LEU A 436 -9.04 -13.89 -7.56
C LEU A 436 -9.34 -15.37 -7.32
N GLN A 437 -10.61 -15.74 -7.18
CA GLN A 437 -10.99 -17.13 -6.92
C GLN A 437 -10.67 -18.02 -8.13
N VAL A 438 -11.01 -17.58 -9.34
CA VAL A 438 -10.67 -18.31 -10.57
C VAL A 438 -9.15 -18.43 -10.74
N ILE A 439 -8.41 -17.36 -10.46
CA ILE A 439 -6.95 -17.31 -10.57
C ILE A 439 -6.30 -18.31 -9.61
N THR A 440 -6.76 -18.40 -8.36
CA THR A 440 -6.21 -19.35 -7.38
C THR A 440 -6.71 -20.77 -7.60
N ASP A 441 -8.00 -20.98 -7.81
CA ASP A 441 -8.61 -22.32 -7.87
C ASP A 441 -8.22 -23.08 -9.14
N LYS A 442 -8.06 -22.38 -10.26
CA LYS A 442 -7.54 -22.96 -11.51
C LYS A 442 -6.01 -22.99 -11.58
N GLY A 443 -5.33 -22.43 -10.58
CA GLY A 443 -3.87 -22.49 -10.45
C GLY A 443 -3.10 -21.63 -11.44
N TRP A 444 -3.67 -20.50 -11.87
CA TRP A 444 -2.96 -19.44 -12.61
C TRP A 444 -1.99 -18.69 -11.69
N CYS A 445 -2.35 -18.53 -10.42
CA CYS A 445 -1.41 -18.30 -9.34
C CYS A 445 -1.41 -19.54 -8.44
N GLY A 446 -0.29 -20.25 -8.32
CA GLY A 446 -0.29 -21.50 -7.58
C GLY A 446 1.07 -22.18 -7.41
N TRP A 447 1.16 -23.09 -6.44
CA TRP A 447 2.33 -23.93 -6.20
C TRP A 447 2.39 -25.10 -7.19
N LYS A 448 3.52 -25.22 -7.88
CA LYS A 448 3.78 -26.25 -8.90
C LYS A 448 4.97 -27.12 -8.50
N GLY A 449 4.94 -28.39 -8.89
CA GLY A 449 6.06 -29.32 -8.72
C GLY A 449 7.11 -29.20 -9.82
N PRO A 450 8.25 -29.91 -9.71
CA PRO A 450 9.28 -29.95 -10.74
C PRO A 450 8.76 -30.40 -12.12
N ASP A 451 7.76 -31.27 -12.13
CA ASP A 451 7.13 -31.80 -13.36
C ASP A 451 6.35 -30.75 -14.17
N PHE A 452 6.18 -29.54 -13.61
CA PHE A 452 5.60 -28.41 -14.36
C PHE A 452 6.49 -27.95 -15.51
N TRP A 453 7.81 -28.10 -15.36
CA TRP A 453 8.77 -27.71 -16.37
C TRP A 453 8.92 -28.81 -17.43
N ASP A 454 9.14 -28.43 -18.68
CA ASP A 454 9.57 -29.37 -19.70
C ASP A 454 10.97 -29.86 -19.35
N GLN A 455 11.09 -31.15 -19.09
CA GLN A 455 12.32 -31.75 -18.56
C GLN A 455 13.51 -31.67 -19.53
N THR A 456 13.25 -31.42 -20.83
CA THR A 456 14.25 -31.40 -21.91
C THR A 456 14.55 -30.00 -22.43
N ALA A 457 13.69 -29.02 -22.15
CA ALA A 457 13.88 -27.65 -22.60
C ALA A 457 14.92 -26.90 -21.75
N TYR A 458 15.64 -25.98 -22.37
CA TYR A 458 16.48 -25.02 -21.63
C TYR A 458 15.63 -23.90 -21.05
N TYR A 459 16.09 -23.33 -19.93
CA TYR A 459 15.44 -22.22 -19.25
C TYR A 459 16.44 -21.13 -18.87
N ASN A 460 16.02 -19.89 -19.08
CA ASN A 460 16.73 -18.71 -18.58
C ASN A 460 15.85 -18.02 -17.55
N LEU A 461 16.43 -17.67 -16.41
CA LEU A 461 15.74 -16.92 -15.36
C LEU A 461 16.38 -15.55 -15.25
N CYS A 462 15.57 -14.50 -15.35
CA CYS A 462 15.96 -13.12 -15.06
C CYS A 462 15.64 -12.82 -13.60
N LEU A 463 16.68 -12.59 -12.80
CA LEU A 463 16.62 -12.31 -11.36
C LEU A 463 16.95 -10.82 -11.13
N PRO A 464 15.94 -9.92 -11.05
CA PRO A 464 16.16 -8.49 -10.85
C PRO A 464 16.78 -8.20 -9.48
N GLN A 465 17.78 -7.32 -9.42
CA GLN A 465 18.46 -6.95 -8.17
C GLN A 465 17.91 -5.62 -7.66
N ARG A 466 17.83 -5.45 -6.34
CA ARG A 466 17.35 -4.20 -5.75
C ARG A 466 18.43 -3.11 -5.78
N PRO A 467 18.12 -1.93 -6.32
CA PRO A 467 18.96 -0.75 -6.11
C PRO A 467 19.05 -0.41 -4.62
N LYS A 468 20.18 0.12 -4.16
CA LYS A 468 20.32 0.61 -2.78
C LYS A 468 19.89 2.06 -2.72
N VAL A 469 18.64 2.30 -2.32
CA VAL A 469 18.00 3.63 -2.26
C VAL A 469 17.01 3.70 -1.10
N ILE A 470 16.62 4.93 -0.73
CA ILE A 470 15.64 5.22 0.33
C ILE A 470 14.52 6.19 -0.12
#